data_AF-A0A920U5I4-F1
#
_entry.id   AF-A0A920U5I4-F1
#
_cell.length_a   1.000
_cell.length_b   1.000
_cell.length_c   1.000
_cell.angle_alpha   90.00
_cell.angle_beta   90.00
_cell.angle_gamma   90.00
#
_symmetry.space_group_name_H-M   'P 1'
#
loop_
_entity.id
_entity.type
_entity.pdbx_description
1 polymer ?
#
loop_
_entity_poly.entity_id
_entity_poly.type
_entity_poly.pdbx_seq_one_letter_code
_entity_poly.pdbx_strand_id
1 'polypeptide(L)'
;MSAISDYAALIQAVESQRERLQGPLQRDDFWGGIIAERFRADPKRQMDDNFSIIKAFVRPDDVFIDVGGGAGRLSLPLSYQCREVVNVEPSPGMVRQFNECVNEFQIAKPVPFK
;
A
#
# COMPACT_ATOMS: atom_id res chain seq x y z
N MET A 1 -28.07 -8.47 19.27
CA MET A 1 -27.17 -7.44 18.68
C MET A 1 -27.00 -7.77 17.20
N SER A 2 -26.71 -6.78 16.36
CA SER A 2 -26.56 -6.98 14.90
C SER A 2 -25.11 -7.29 14.55
N ALA A 3 -24.86 -7.86 13.37
CA ALA A 3 -23.50 -8.10 12.89
C ALA A 3 -22.64 -6.82 12.87
N ILE A 4 -23.24 -5.66 12.60
CA ILE A 4 -22.55 -4.37 12.59
C ILE A 4 -22.16 -3.96 14.01
N SER A 5 -23.06 -4.11 15.00
CA SER A 5 -22.74 -3.75 16.39
C SER A 5 -21.69 -4.68 16.98
N ASP A 6 -21.74 -5.97 16.65
CA ASP A 6 -20.77 -6.95 17.12
C ASP A 6 -19.38 -6.66 16.54
N TYR A 7 -19.31 -6.32 15.23
CA TYR A 7 -18.06 -5.90 14.60
C TYR A 7 -17.49 -4.63 15.23
N ALA A 8 -18.32 -3.61 15.46
CA ALA A 8 -17.89 -2.38 16.10
C ALA A 8 -17.32 -2.63 17.51
N ALA A 9 -17.96 -3.51 18.29
CA ALA A 9 -17.47 -3.91 19.61
C ALA A 9 -16.11 -4.61 19.55
N LEU A 10 -15.87 -5.45 18.53
CA LEU A 10 -14.56 -6.09 18.32
C LEU A 10 -13.47 -5.07 18.00
N ILE A 11 -13.74 -4.09 17.13
CA ILE A 11 -12.78 -3.02 16.83
C ILE A 11 -12.43 -2.23 18.10
N GLN A 12 -13.43 -1.86 18.90
CA GLN A 12 -13.21 -1.16 20.17
C GLN A 12 -12.37 -1.99 21.15
N ALA A 13 -12.64 -3.30 21.24
CA ALA A 13 -11.86 -4.20 22.09
C ALA A 13 -10.39 -4.25 21.66
N VAL A 14 -10.10 -4.35 20.35
CA VAL A 14 -8.72 -4.35 19.82
C VAL A 14 -8.01 -3.04 20.14
N GLU A 15 -8.64 -1.90 19.90
CA GLU A 15 -8.04 -0.59 20.18
C GLU A 15 -7.78 -0.40 21.69
N SER A 16 -8.72 -0.80 22.56
CA SER A 16 -8.54 -0.74 24.02
C SER A 16 -7.38 -1.62 24.50
N GLN A 17 -7.23 -2.81 23.92
CA GLN A 17 -6.12 -3.70 24.23
C GLN A 17 -4.80 -3.10 23.74
N ARG A 18 -4.78 -2.54 22.53
CA ARG A 18 -3.59 -1.91 21.96
C ARG A 18 -3.11 -0.75 22.83
N GLU A 19 -3.99 0.15 23.23
CA GLU A 19 -3.66 1.27 24.10
C GLU A 19 -3.07 0.78 25.43
N ARG A 20 -3.70 -0.23 26.04
CA ARG A 20 -3.23 -0.82 27.31
C ARG A 20 -1.85 -1.48 27.21
N LEU A 21 -1.54 -2.13 26.09
CA LEU A 21 -0.30 -2.90 25.93
C LEU A 21 0.84 -2.09 25.31
N GLN A 22 0.55 -1.16 24.41
CA GLN A 22 1.54 -0.44 23.60
C GLN A 22 1.59 1.05 23.93
N GLY A 23 0.65 1.56 24.73
CA GLY A 23 0.48 2.98 24.98
C GLY A 23 -0.18 3.71 23.80
N PRO A 24 -0.34 5.04 23.90
CA PRO A 24 -0.89 5.85 22.82
C PRO A 24 -0.01 5.76 21.55
N LEU A 25 -0.64 5.90 20.38
CA LEU A 25 0.07 6.04 19.10
C LEU A 25 0.93 7.31 19.14
N GLN A 26 2.25 7.14 19.26
CA GLN A 26 3.21 8.25 19.43
C GLN A 26 3.97 8.64 18.16
N ARG A 27 3.70 8.01 17.00
CA ARG A 27 4.48 8.26 15.78
C ARG A 27 3.67 9.02 14.74
N ASP A 28 4.15 10.21 14.40
CA ASP A 28 3.63 11.03 13.29
C ASP A 28 3.64 10.25 11.95
N ASP A 29 4.63 9.38 11.76
CA ASP A 29 4.72 8.44 10.65
C ASP A 29 4.99 7.01 11.18
N PHE A 30 3.94 6.31 11.58
CA PHE A 30 4.03 4.94 12.11
C PHE A 30 4.76 3.99 11.15
N TRP A 31 4.54 4.15 9.84
CA TRP A 31 5.09 3.29 8.79
C TRP A 31 6.47 3.72 8.30
N GLY A 32 6.98 4.86 8.76
CA GLY A 32 8.24 5.43 8.30
C GLY A 32 9.52 4.77 8.83
N GLY A 33 10.65 5.34 8.44
CA GLY A 33 11.99 4.90 8.85
C GLY A 33 12.28 3.45 8.46
N ILE A 34 12.88 2.70 9.39
CA ILE A 34 13.27 1.29 9.17
C ILE A 34 12.07 0.36 8.89
N ILE A 35 10.84 0.77 9.24
CA ILE A 35 9.65 -0.02 8.92
C ILE A 35 9.40 0.06 7.42
N ALA A 36 9.36 1.26 6.83
CA ALA A 36 9.15 1.45 5.40
C ALA A 36 10.17 0.69 4.55
N GLU A 37 11.45 0.72 4.93
CA GLU A 37 12.54 0.03 4.22
C GLU A 37 12.25 -1.48 4.04
N ARG A 38 11.61 -2.12 5.02
CA ARG A 38 11.28 -3.56 4.96
C ARG A 38 10.18 -3.90 3.96
N PHE A 39 9.38 -2.92 3.55
CA PHE A 39 8.31 -3.12 2.57
C PHE A 39 8.78 -2.90 1.14
N ARG A 40 10.03 -2.49 0.94
CA ARG A 40 10.65 -2.43 -0.38
C ARG A 40 10.76 -3.84 -0.97
N ALA A 41 10.40 -3.97 -2.24
CA ALA A 41 10.53 -5.24 -2.95
C ALA A 41 10.71 -5.02 -4.46
N ASP A 42 11.45 -5.92 -5.11
CA ASP A 42 11.60 -5.92 -6.57
C ASP A 42 10.21 -6.02 -7.24
N PRO A 43 9.80 -5.03 -8.06
CA PRO A 43 8.53 -5.05 -8.79
C PRO A 43 8.35 -6.23 -9.76
N LYS A 44 9.45 -6.89 -10.16
CA LYS A 44 9.47 -8.05 -11.06
C LYS A 44 9.55 -9.39 -10.33
N ARG A 45 9.57 -9.39 -9.00
CA ARG A 45 9.56 -10.63 -8.20
C ARG A 45 8.35 -11.49 -8.51
N GLN A 46 8.46 -12.80 -8.24
CA GLN A 46 7.32 -13.69 -8.26
C GLN A 46 6.32 -13.28 -7.17
N MET A 47 5.07 -13.07 -7.57
CA MET A 47 3.98 -12.69 -6.69
C MET A 47 3.14 -13.92 -6.28
N ASP A 48 2.34 -13.74 -5.23
CA ASP A 48 1.40 -14.75 -4.74
C ASP A 48 0.17 -14.94 -5.66
N ASP A 49 -0.63 -15.98 -5.38
CA ASP A 49 -1.83 -16.31 -6.15
C ASP A 49 -2.86 -15.17 -6.13
N ASN A 50 -2.96 -14.44 -5.01
CA ASN A 50 -3.88 -13.32 -4.86
C ASN A 50 -3.56 -12.19 -5.84
N PHE A 51 -2.28 -11.89 -6.04
CA PHE A 51 -1.86 -10.93 -7.06
C PHE A 51 -2.31 -11.35 -8.46
N SER A 52 -2.18 -12.63 -8.82
CA SER A 52 -2.58 -13.12 -10.14
C SER A 52 -4.08 -12.91 -10.39
N ILE A 53 -4.90 -13.06 -9.36
CA ILE A 53 -6.34 -12.79 -9.44
C ILE A 53 -6.59 -11.30 -9.67
N ILE A 54 -5.97 -10.41 -8.88
CA ILE A 54 -6.11 -8.94 -9.06
C ILE A 54 -5.66 -8.54 -10.46
N LYS A 55 -4.49 -9.03 -10.89
CA LYS A 55 -3.90 -8.81 -12.20
C LYS A 55 -4.84 -9.18 -13.34
N ALA A 56 -5.66 -10.23 -13.20
CA ALA A 56 -6.60 -10.65 -14.23
C ALA A 56 -7.73 -9.64 -14.50
N PHE A 57 -8.04 -8.74 -13.56
CA PHE A 57 -9.05 -7.70 -13.73
C PHE A 57 -8.51 -6.42 -14.37
N VAL A 58 -7.19 -6.23 -14.38
CA VAL A 58 -6.54 -4.99 -14.83
C VAL A 58 -6.23 -5.05 -16.33
N ARG A 59 -6.61 -4.01 -17.08
CA ARG A 59 -6.39 -3.89 -18.52
C ARG A 59 -5.28 -2.89 -18.85
N PRO A 60 -4.67 -2.98 -20.06
CA PRO A 60 -3.63 -2.04 -20.48
C PRO A 60 -4.00 -0.57 -20.49
N ASP A 61 -5.28 -0.23 -20.64
CA ASP A 61 -5.79 1.14 -20.68
C ASP A 61 -6.31 1.66 -19.33
N ASP A 62 -6.29 0.83 -18.29
CA ASP A 62 -6.78 1.19 -16.96
C ASP A 62 -5.87 2.19 -16.23
N VAL A 63 -6.48 2.92 -15.30
CA VAL A 63 -5.78 3.63 -14.21
C VAL A 63 -6.05 2.85 -12.92
N PHE A 64 -5.01 2.24 -12.35
CA PHE A 64 -5.13 1.46 -11.12
C PHE A 64 -4.85 2.35 -9.91
N ILE A 65 -5.79 2.41 -8.96
CA ILE A 65 -5.65 3.19 -7.72
C ILE A 65 -5.40 2.22 -6.56
N ASP A 66 -4.25 2.35 -5.91
CA ASP A 66 -3.84 1.52 -4.78
C ASP A 66 -3.92 2.34 -3.49
N VAL A 67 -4.97 2.13 -2.70
CA VAL A 67 -5.21 2.86 -1.45
C VAL A 67 -4.51 2.17 -0.30
N GLY A 68 -3.59 2.89 0.36
CA GLY A 68 -2.64 2.29 1.31
C GLY A 68 -1.58 1.44 0.60
N GLY A 69 -1.23 1.78 -0.64
CA GLY A 69 -0.30 1.00 -1.46
C GLY A 69 1.14 0.99 -0.92
N GLY A 70 1.44 1.82 0.09
CA GLY A 70 2.71 1.78 0.83
C GLY A 70 3.92 1.97 -0.08
N ALA A 71 4.92 1.11 0.09
CA ALA A 71 6.10 1.05 -0.76
C ALA A 71 5.86 0.40 -2.14
N GLY A 72 4.60 0.07 -2.49
CA GLY A 72 4.20 -0.31 -3.85
C GLY A 72 4.12 -1.81 -4.12
N ARG A 73 3.74 -2.62 -3.12
CA ARG A 73 3.66 -4.10 -3.25
C ARG A 73 2.88 -4.54 -4.49
N LEU A 74 1.73 -3.90 -4.75
CA LEU A 74 0.83 -4.17 -5.87
C LEU A 74 1.02 -3.15 -7.00
N SER A 75 1.02 -1.87 -6.64
CA SER A 75 1.22 -0.73 -7.55
C SER A 75 2.39 -0.91 -8.52
N LEU A 76 3.60 -1.21 -8.02
CA LEU A 76 4.79 -1.25 -8.88
C LEU A 76 4.75 -2.40 -9.89
N PRO A 77 4.41 -3.65 -9.50
CA PRO A 77 4.19 -4.71 -10.48
C PRO A 77 3.06 -4.41 -11.49
N LEU A 78 1.95 -3.81 -11.05
CA LEU A 78 0.82 -3.49 -11.94
C LEU A 78 1.11 -2.34 -12.91
N SER A 79 2.08 -1.48 -12.60
CA SER A 79 2.52 -0.42 -13.52
C SER A 79 3.07 -0.95 -14.85
N TYR A 80 3.49 -2.22 -14.91
CA TYR A 80 3.88 -2.87 -16.17
C TYR A 80 2.71 -3.40 -17.00
N GLN A 81 1.50 -3.37 -16.44
CA GLN A 81 0.32 -3.94 -17.07
C GLN A 81 -0.71 -2.89 -17.47
N CYS A 82 -0.92 -1.84 -16.67
CA CYS A 82 -1.89 -0.80 -16.96
C CYS A 82 -1.22 0.49 -17.44
N ARG A 83 -2.03 1.45 -17.91
CA ARG A 83 -1.55 2.74 -18.40
C ARG A 83 -0.92 3.55 -17.28
N GLU A 84 -1.52 3.49 -16.10
CA GLU A 84 -1.13 4.33 -14.98
C GLU A 84 -1.47 3.66 -13.65
N VAL A 85 -0.65 3.97 -12.64
CA VAL A 85 -0.88 3.60 -11.25
C VAL A 85 -0.83 4.85 -10.38
N VAL A 86 -1.83 5.00 -9.51
CA VAL A 86 -1.90 6.04 -8.48
C VAL A 86 -1.81 5.37 -7.12
N ASN A 87 -0.67 5.56 -6.44
CA ASN A 87 -0.47 5.07 -5.08
C ASN A 87 -0.91 6.14 -4.08
N VAL A 88 -1.98 5.87 -3.32
CA VAL A 88 -2.52 6.77 -2.30
C VAL A 88 -2.00 6.33 -0.94
N GLU A 89 -0.96 6.98 -0.45
CA GLU A 89 -0.27 6.58 0.79
C GLU A 89 -0.01 7.79 1.70
N PRO A 90 -0.55 7.81 2.94
CA PRO A 90 -0.33 8.91 3.87
C PRO A 90 1.07 8.94 4.50
N SER A 91 1.78 7.81 4.61
CA SER A 91 3.11 7.74 5.22
C SER A 91 4.18 8.35 4.31
N PRO A 92 4.85 9.45 4.72
CA PRO A 92 5.95 10.01 3.95
C PRO A 92 7.11 9.03 3.77
N GLY A 93 7.38 8.17 4.76
CA GLY A 93 8.40 7.13 4.67
C GLY A 93 8.09 6.07 3.61
N MET A 94 6.84 5.60 3.54
CA MET A 94 6.42 4.66 2.51
C MET A 94 6.46 5.29 1.11
N VAL A 95 6.00 6.54 0.97
CA VAL A 95 6.07 7.29 -0.30
C VAL A 95 7.52 7.45 -0.77
N ARG A 96 8.46 7.70 0.14
CA ARG A 96 9.89 7.73 -0.22
C ARG A 96 10.36 6.40 -0.78
N GLN A 97 10.06 5.28 -0.11
CA GLN A 97 10.45 3.95 -0.58
C GLN A 97 9.82 3.58 -1.93
N PHE A 98 8.55 3.95 -2.14
CA PHE A 98 7.87 3.80 -3.43
C PHE A 98 8.60 4.55 -4.54
N ASN A 99 8.88 5.85 -4.34
CA ASN A 99 9.52 6.69 -5.34
C ASN A 99 10.96 6.25 -5.64
N GLU A 100 11.69 5.80 -4.62
CA GLU A 100 13.02 5.23 -4.81
C GLU A 100 12.97 3.96 -5.67
N CYS A 101 11.97 3.08 -5.48
CA CYS A 101 11.76 1.94 -6.37
C CYS A 101 11.41 2.36 -7.79
N VAL A 102 10.51 3.34 -7.97
CA VAL A 102 10.17 3.85 -9.31
C VAL A 102 11.43 4.31 -10.03
N ASN A 103 12.30 5.05 -9.35
CA ASN A 103 13.56 5.51 -9.90
C ASN A 103 14.54 4.35 -10.13
N GLU A 104 14.71 3.43 -9.19
CA GLU A 104 15.64 2.29 -9.31
C GLU A 104 15.28 1.38 -10.49
N PHE A 105 14.00 1.03 -10.63
CA PHE A 105 13.50 0.12 -11.66
C PHE A 105 13.11 0.82 -12.97
N GLN A 106 13.35 2.14 -13.06
CA GLN A 106 13.05 2.97 -14.24
C GLN A 106 11.60 2.78 -14.73
N ILE A 107 10.66 2.69 -13.77
CA ILE A 107 9.24 2.59 -14.07
C ILE A 107 8.80 3.95 -14.63
N ALA A 108 8.13 3.91 -15.79
CA ALA A 108 7.66 5.13 -16.45
C ALA A 108 6.81 5.95 -15.46
N LYS A 109 7.23 7.19 -15.20
CA LYS A 109 6.44 8.10 -14.36
C LYS A 109 5.14 8.42 -15.10
N PRO A 110 3.98 8.40 -14.44
CA PRO A 110 2.76 8.91 -15.04
C PRO A 110 3.02 10.31 -15.59
N VAL A 111 2.53 10.57 -16.80
CA VAL A 111 2.53 11.94 -17.33
C VAL A 111 1.61 12.74 -16.40
N PRO A 112 2.07 13.84 -15.78
CA PRO A 112 1.21 14.61 -14.90
C PRO A 112 -0.02 15.08 -15.68
N PHE A 113 -1.20 14.85 -15.11
CA PHE A 113 -2.46 15.41 -15.63
C PHE A 113 -2.30 16.94 -15.73
N LYS A 114 -2.56 17.47 -16.93
CA LYS A 114 -2.69 18.92 -17.16
C LYS A 114 -4.02 19.43 -16.64
#